data_AF-A0A9D1SN96-F1
#
_entry.id   AF-A0A9D1SN96-F1
#
_cell.length_a   1.000
_cell.length_b   1.000
_cell.length_c   1.000
_cell.angle_alpha   90.00
_cell.angle_beta   90.00
_cell.angle_gamma   90.00
#
_symmetry.space_group_name_H-M   'P 1'
#
loop_
_entity.id
_entity.type
_entity.pdbx_description
1 polymer ?
#
loop_
_entity_poly.entity_id
_entity_poly.type
_entity_poly.pdbx_seq_one_letter_code
_entity_poly.pdbx_strand_id
1 'polypeptide(L)'
;VVAGVMIATDSGPAFVQETSGEDGSAAGGDTAQIDALVPGTYGGVDFQSIEDVVNYYVQAYNLTKTKTVQYQTDSGVENWYALLGDENLEVHDILVEGKSNSLINGMVPGIVGGLFSAKPQALPPCDTRNSDSDTFKTSALTADDVLAANVKDNGDGTITLQIQPKEASMSAKGKDAQGRFFNTMGDIGSAVEGIGVKWATGTTADNCTVDYSGGYGTIKIDTASGEIVEADYLMYVSVNVTHATLAVITDKSASLKIDYTMHFPASDEWIAENGGGTRI
;
A
#
# COMPACT_ATOMS: atom_id res chain seq x y z
N VAL A 1 31.70 37.63 -19.61
CA VAL A 1 31.37 36.53 -20.55
C VAL A 1 31.35 35.26 -19.74
N VAL A 2 30.15 34.83 -19.33
CA VAL A 2 29.94 33.60 -18.56
C VAL A 2 29.49 32.55 -19.57
N ALA A 3 30.33 31.56 -19.83
CA ALA A 3 29.94 30.26 -20.39
C ALA A 3 29.48 29.41 -19.19
N GLY A 4 28.37 28.68 -19.20
CA GLY A 4 27.74 27.95 -20.28
C GLY A 4 27.67 26.50 -19.80
N VAL A 5 26.66 26.16 -18.99
CA VAL A 5 26.32 24.78 -18.62
C VAL A 5 24.86 24.58 -19.01
N MET A 6 24.65 23.76 -20.03
CA MET A 6 23.34 23.20 -20.35
C MET A 6 23.01 22.16 -19.28
N ILE A 7 21.85 22.29 -18.63
CA ILE A 7 21.21 21.20 -17.92
C ILE A 7 19.94 20.87 -18.70
N ALA A 8 19.90 19.64 -19.20
CA ALA A 8 18.78 19.07 -19.92
C ALA A 8 17.55 19.04 -19.02
N THR A 9 16.43 19.54 -19.52
CA THR A 9 15.11 19.35 -18.93
C THR A 9 14.63 17.95 -19.26
N ASP A 10 14.84 17.01 -18.34
CA ASP A 10 14.13 15.73 -18.38
C ASP A 10 12.66 16.01 -18.09
N SER A 11 11.82 15.72 -19.08
CA SER A 11 10.38 15.92 -19.04
C SER A 11 9.73 14.55 -18.94
N GLY A 12 9.77 13.99 -17.73
CA GLY A 12 8.88 12.88 -17.39
C GLY A 12 7.42 13.35 -17.51
N PRO A 13 6.48 12.49 -17.94
CA PRO A 13 5.07 12.82 -17.87
C PRO A 13 4.67 12.86 -16.39
N ALA A 14 4.39 14.07 -15.91
CA ALA A 14 3.86 14.32 -14.58
C ALA A 14 2.44 13.76 -14.47
N PHE A 15 2.23 12.77 -13.61
CA PHE A 15 0.91 12.58 -12.99
C PHE A 15 0.75 13.70 -11.97
N VAL A 16 0.01 14.74 -12.35
CA VAL A 16 -0.42 15.79 -11.43
C VAL A 16 -1.46 15.19 -10.49
N GLN A 17 -1.07 14.95 -9.24
CA GLN A 17 -2.03 14.75 -8.15
C GLN A 17 -2.21 16.08 -7.43
N GLU A 18 -3.30 16.78 -7.75
CA GLU A 18 -3.88 17.79 -6.86
C GLU A 18 -5.38 17.56 -6.81
N THR A 19 -5.89 17.28 -5.61
CA THR A 19 -7.16 17.86 -5.15
C THR A 19 -7.18 17.85 -3.63
N SER A 20 -7.14 19.05 -3.07
CA SER A 20 -7.42 19.34 -1.65
C SER A 20 -8.74 20.11 -1.57
N GLY A 21 -9.57 19.77 -0.58
CA GLY A 21 -10.84 20.45 -0.21
C GLY A 21 -12.08 19.90 -0.92
N GLU A 22 -13.24 19.64 -0.30
CA GLU A 22 -13.81 20.11 0.97
C GLU A 22 -14.80 19.09 1.57
N ASP A 23 -15.01 19.29 2.87
CA ASP A 23 -15.82 18.54 3.83
C ASP A 23 -17.33 18.54 3.51
N GLY A 24 -17.97 17.40 3.70
CA GLY A 24 -19.41 17.24 3.57
C GLY A 24 -19.82 15.78 3.71
N SER A 25 -20.46 15.42 4.82
CA SER A 25 -21.05 14.09 5.01
C SER A 25 -21.90 13.70 3.79
N ALA A 26 -21.44 12.68 3.06
CA ALA A 26 -22.19 12.04 2.01
C ALA A 26 -22.09 10.53 2.19
N ALA A 27 -23.24 9.87 2.02
CA ALA A 27 -23.42 8.44 2.19
C ALA A 27 -22.36 7.62 1.44
N GLY A 28 -21.77 6.65 2.14
CA GLY A 28 -20.66 5.82 1.68
C GLY A 28 -20.98 5.08 0.38
N GLY A 29 -20.11 5.29 -0.60
CA GLY A 29 -20.07 4.56 -1.86
C GLY A 29 -18.65 4.63 -2.40
N ASP A 30 -18.14 3.49 -2.85
CA ASP A 30 -16.82 3.31 -3.40
C ASP A 30 -16.63 4.22 -4.63
N THR A 31 -15.62 5.09 -4.64
CA THR A 31 -15.35 6.00 -5.76
C THR A 31 -14.01 5.66 -6.42
N ALA A 32 -14.04 5.50 -7.74
CA ALA A 32 -12.83 5.25 -8.52
C ALA A 32 -11.91 6.48 -8.46
N GLN A 33 -10.66 6.25 -8.10
CA GLN A 33 -9.56 7.23 -8.06
C GLN A 33 -8.68 7.17 -9.32
N ILE A 34 -8.88 6.14 -10.14
CA ILE A 34 -8.15 5.91 -11.39
C ILE A 34 -9.09 5.98 -12.59
N ASP A 35 -8.51 6.25 -13.76
CA ASP A 35 -9.26 6.27 -15.02
C ASP A 35 -9.86 4.89 -15.32
N ALA A 36 -10.99 4.88 -16.03
CA ALA A 36 -11.64 3.66 -16.46
C ALA A 36 -10.86 2.95 -17.59
N LEU A 37 -10.94 1.63 -17.63
CA LEU A 37 -10.42 0.82 -18.73
C LEU A 37 -11.05 1.25 -20.07
N VAL A 38 -10.19 1.49 -21.05
CA VAL A 38 -10.58 1.57 -22.46
C VAL A 38 -10.26 0.22 -23.10
N PRO A 39 -11.26 -0.52 -23.63
CA PRO A 39 -11.00 -1.78 -24.31
C PRO A 39 -10.08 -1.62 -25.51
N GLY A 40 -9.10 -2.51 -25.65
CA GLY A 40 -8.13 -2.43 -26.74
C GLY A 40 -6.98 -3.42 -26.61
N THR A 41 -6.02 -3.29 -27.51
CA THR A 41 -4.77 -4.06 -27.51
C THR A 41 -3.63 -3.14 -27.05
N TYR A 42 -2.89 -3.56 -26.03
CA TYR A 42 -1.81 -2.81 -25.40
C TYR A 42 -0.58 -3.72 -25.34
N GLY A 43 0.56 -3.29 -25.88
CA GLY A 43 1.79 -4.10 -25.91
C GLY A 43 1.61 -5.48 -26.55
N GLY A 44 0.64 -5.64 -27.45
CA GLY A 44 0.29 -6.92 -28.07
C GLY A 44 -0.62 -7.84 -27.24
N VAL A 45 -1.16 -7.36 -26.12
CA VAL A 45 -2.10 -8.08 -25.24
C VAL A 45 -3.48 -7.42 -25.31
N ASP A 46 -4.53 -8.22 -25.48
CA ASP A 46 -5.91 -7.73 -25.55
C ASP A 46 -6.51 -7.58 -24.14
N PHE A 47 -7.05 -6.41 -23.85
CA PHE A 47 -7.77 -6.09 -22.62
C PHE A 47 -9.17 -5.58 -22.98
N GLN A 48 -10.20 -6.37 -22.72
CA GLN A 48 -11.60 -6.03 -23.02
C GLN A 48 -12.40 -5.76 -21.75
N SER A 49 -11.88 -6.18 -20.60
CA SER A 49 -12.56 -6.14 -19.31
C SER A 49 -11.59 -6.01 -18.14
N ILE A 50 -12.11 -5.66 -16.95
CA ILE A 50 -11.34 -5.71 -15.69
C ILE A 50 -10.81 -7.12 -15.43
N GLU A 51 -11.55 -8.17 -15.81
CA GLU A 51 -11.12 -9.56 -15.66
C GLU A 51 -9.84 -9.84 -16.45
N ASP A 52 -9.70 -9.31 -17.67
CA ASP A 52 -8.47 -9.44 -18.44
C ASP A 52 -7.27 -8.76 -17.75
N VAL A 53 -7.50 -7.58 -17.18
CA VAL A 53 -6.47 -6.84 -16.41
C VAL A 53 -6.02 -7.64 -15.19
N VAL A 54 -6.98 -8.13 -14.41
CA VAL A 54 -6.68 -8.94 -13.20
C VAL A 54 -5.99 -10.24 -13.58
N ASN A 55 -6.43 -10.94 -14.61
CA ASN A 55 -5.80 -12.18 -15.04
C ASN A 55 -4.36 -11.96 -15.51
N TYR A 56 -4.08 -10.85 -16.19
CA TYR A 56 -2.71 -10.49 -16.60
C TYR A 56 -1.84 -10.12 -15.39
N TYR A 57 -2.37 -9.33 -14.46
CA TYR A 57 -1.70 -9.01 -13.19
C TYR A 57 -1.37 -10.27 -12.38
N VAL A 58 -2.33 -11.18 -12.18
CA VAL A 58 -2.15 -12.40 -11.39
C VAL A 58 -1.08 -13.30 -12.02
N GLN A 59 -1.05 -13.41 -13.35
CA GLN A 59 0.00 -14.15 -14.06
C GLN A 59 1.38 -13.55 -13.82
N ALA A 60 1.53 -12.23 -14.01
CA ALA A 60 2.79 -11.54 -13.83
C ALA A 60 3.27 -11.57 -12.38
N TYR A 61 2.37 -11.34 -11.41
CA TYR A 61 2.62 -11.44 -9.98
C TYR A 61 3.15 -12.82 -9.61
N ASN A 62 2.43 -13.88 -10.02
CA ASN A 62 2.80 -15.25 -9.68
C ASN A 62 4.15 -15.62 -10.29
N LEU A 63 4.41 -15.19 -11.54
CA LEU A 63 5.69 -15.42 -12.21
C LEU A 63 6.83 -14.70 -11.48
N THR A 64 6.68 -13.41 -11.17
CA THR A 64 7.69 -12.62 -10.45
C THR A 64 8.00 -13.21 -9.08
N LYS A 65 7.00 -13.68 -8.31
CA LYS A 65 7.22 -14.34 -7.02
C LYS A 65 7.87 -15.72 -7.12
N THR A 66 8.07 -16.29 -8.31
CA THR A 66 8.94 -17.49 -8.44
C THR A 66 10.43 -17.16 -8.35
N LYS A 67 10.81 -15.89 -8.50
CA LYS A 67 12.21 -15.47 -8.57
C LYS A 67 12.74 -15.16 -7.19
N THR A 68 13.90 -15.70 -6.88
CA THR A 68 14.61 -15.45 -5.63
C THR A 68 16.07 -15.13 -5.90
N VAL A 69 16.71 -14.47 -4.95
CA VAL A 69 18.14 -14.21 -4.96
C VAL A 69 18.71 -14.37 -3.56
N GLN A 70 20.01 -14.68 -3.49
CA GLN A 70 20.71 -14.86 -2.23
C GLN A 70 21.11 -13.50 -1.65
N TYR A 71 20.94 -13.38 -0.34
CA TYR A 71 21.40 -12.23 0.44
C TYR A 71 22.33 -12.73 1.54
N GLN A 72 23.48 -12.08 1.68
CA GLN A 72 24.29 -12.20 2.87
C GLN A 72 23.69 -11.32 3.97
N THR A 73 23.34 -11.93 5.10
CA THR A 73 22.81 -11.26 6.30
C THR A 73 23.71 -11.57 7.51
N ASP A 74 23.44 -10.93 8.64
CA ASP A 74 24.08 -11.26 9.93
C ASP A 74 23.81 -12.70 10.38
N SER A 75 22.70 -13.29 9.95
CA SER A 75 22.31 -14.68 10.26
C SER A 75 22.87 -15.71 9.28
N GLY A 76 23.56 -15.26 8.22
CA GLY A 76 24.08 -16.10 7.14
C GLY A 76 23.45 -15.79 5.79
N VAL A 77 23.60 -16.73 4.85
CA VAL A 77 23.01 -16.60 3.51
C VAL A 77 21.54 -16.98 3.56
N GLU A 78 20.67 -16.07 3.15
CA GLU A 78 19.23 -16.29 3.04
C GLU A 78 18.75 -16.17 1.58
N ASN A 79 17.65 -16.83 1.25
CA ASN A 79 17.01 -16.76 -0.06
C ASN A 79 15.76 -15.87 0.02
N TRP A 80 15.84 -14.65 -0.50
CA TRP A 80 14.73 -13.70 -0.52
C TRP A 80 14.15 -13.59 -1.92
N TYR A 81 12.94 -13.03 -2.04
CA TYR A 81 12.38 -12.69 -3.35
C TYR A 81 13.32 -11.76 -4.13
N ALA A 82 13.39 -11.93 -5.46
CA ALA A 82 14.29 -11.14 -6.29
C ALA A 82 13.82 -9.68 -6.47
N LEU A 83 12.50 -9.45 -6.42
CA LEU A 83 11.90 -8.11 -6.44
C LEU A 83 11.44 -7.78 -5.02
N LEU A 84 12.29 -7.07 -4.28
CA LEU A 84 11.95 -6.50 -2.97
C LEU A 84 11.60 -5.04 -3.12
N GLY A 85 10.66 -4.58 -2.29
CA GLY A 85 10.22 -3.20 -2.22
C GLY A 85 10.50 -2.58 -0.87
N ASP A 86 10.55 -1.26 -0.86
CA ASP A 86 10.57 -0.45 0.34
C ASP A 86 9.15 -0.11 0.78
N GLU A 87 8.99 0.26 2.04
CA GLU A 87 7.71 0.61 2.63
C GLU A 87 7.83 1.90 3.43
N ASN A 88 6.79 2.73 3.36
CA ASN A 88 6.65 3.95 4.16
C ASN A 88 5.23 4.04 4.71
N LEU A 89 5.11 4.68 5.88
CA LEU A 89 3.84 4.87 6.56
C LEU A 89 3.79 6.29 7.12
N GLU A 90 2.81 7.06 6.66
CA GLU A 90 2.59 8.44 7.10
C GLU A 90 1.24 8.57 7.78
N VAL A 91 1.19 9.32 8.88
CA VAL A 91 -0.05 9.57 9.63
C VAL A 91 -0.37 11.04 9.63
N HIS A 92 -1.59 11.36 9.25
CA HIS A 92 -2.09 12.73 9.14
C HIS A 92 -3.56 12.80 9.54
N ASP A 93 -4.12 14.01 9.48
CA ASP A 93 -5.53 14.29 9.79
C ASP A 93 -6.00 13.68 11.12
N ILE A 94 -5.17 13.83 12.15
CA ILE A 94 -5.47 13.39 13.50
C ILE A 94 -6.47 14.37 14.13
N LEU A 95 -7.70 13.91 14.33
CA LEU A 95 -8.81 14.71 14.82
C LEU A 95 -9.41 14.07 16.07
N VAL A 96 -9.81 14.91 17.03
CA VAL A 96 -10.62 14.56 18.20
C VAL A 96 -11.89 15.39 18.13
N GLU A 97 -13.06 14.74 18.10
CA GLU A 97 -14.35 15.41 17.86
C GLU A 97 -14.32 16.30 16.60
N GLY A 98 -13.69 15.82 15.53
CA GLY A 98 -13.53 16.54 14.27
C GLY A 98 -12.58 17.75 14.34
N LYS A 99 -11.80 17.92 15.42
CA LYS A 99 -10.87 19.04 15.59
C LYS A 99 -9.48 18.56 15.93
N SER A 100 -8.47 19.25 15.39
CA SER A 100 -7.08 18.96 15.73
C SER A 100 -6.84 19.14 17.24
N ASN A 101 -6.09 18.22 17.85
CA ASN A 101 -5.79 18.23 19.27
C ASN A 101 -4.28 18.12 19.49
N SER A 102 -3.66 19.15 20.05
CA SER A 102 -2.19 19.22 20.20
C SER A 102 -1.60 18.12 21.10
N LEU A 103 -2.34 17.65 22.11
CA LEU A 103 -1.90 16.55 22.96
C LEU A 103 -1.83 15.25 22.15
N ILE A 104 -2.86 14.93 21.38
CA ILE A 104 -2.92 13.71 20.56
C ILE A 104 -1.92 13.79 19.41
N ASN A 105 -1.81 14.94 18.73
CA ASN A 105 -0.83 15.16 17.66
C ASN A 105 0.62 14.97 18.14
N GLY A 106 0.91 15.25 19.42
CA GLY A 106 2.22 15.02 20.01
C GLY A 106 2.49 13.55 20.38
N MET A 107 1.44 12.73 20.56
CA MET A 107 1.57 11.33 20.99
C MET A 107 1.56 10.35 19.82
N VAL A 108 0.66 10.54 18.84
CA VAL A 108 0.44 9.58 17.75
C VAL A 108 1.71 9.27 16.95
N PRO A 109 2.56 10.23 16.55
CA PRO A 109 3.79 9.92 15.82
C PRO A 109 4.74 8.97 16.58
N GLY A 110 4.85 9.13 17.90
CA GLY A 110 5.69 8.24 18.72
C GLY A 110 5.13 6.82 18.86
N ILE A 111 3.80 6.70 18.88
CA ILE A 111 3.11 5.40 18.90
C ILE A 111 3.32 4.69 17.57
N VAL A 112 3.06 5.38 16.47
CA VAL A 112 3.19 4.85 15.11
C VAL A 112 4.64 4.45 14.82
N GLY A 113 5.61 5.31 15.15
CA GLY A 113 7.03 5.00 14.98
C GLY A 113 7.53 3.86 15.88
N GLY A 114 6.82 3.52 16.95
CA GLY A 114 7.10 2.33 17.76
C GLY A 114 6.49 1.03 17.20
N LEU A 115 5.41 1.14 16.42
CA LEU A 115 4.69 -0.01 15.84
C LEU A 115 5.18 -0.36 14.44
N PHE A 116 5.57 0.65 13.67
CA PHE A 116 6.05 0.50 12.30
C PHE A 116 7.56 0.66 12.24
N SER A 117 8.22 -0.33 11.65
CA SER A 117 9.63 -0.28 11.30
C SER A 117 9.72 -0.79 9.87
N ALA A 118 10.07 0.10 8.95
CA ALA A 118 10.19 -0.23 7.55
C ALA A 118 11.24 -1.33 7.34
N LYS A 119 10.89 -2.31 6.51
CA LYS A 119 11.73 -3.45 6.16
C LYS A 119 11.53 -3.79 4.68
N PRO A 120 12.50 -4.44 4.03
CA PRO A 120 12.28 -4.97 2.69
C PRO A 120 11.14 -5.98 2.72
N GLN A 121 10.18 -5.78 1.82
CA GLN A 121 9.00 -6.63 1.65
C GLN A 121 8.95 -7.22 0.24
N ALA A 122 8.26 -8.33 0.09
CA ALA A 122 7.88 -8.84 -1.23
C ALA A 122 6.65 -8.10 -1.76
N LEU A 123 6.27 -8.38 -3.02
CA LEU A 123 5.01 -7.88 -3.58
C LEU A 123 3.81 -8.22 -2.67
N PRO A 124 2.94 -7.25 -2.34
CA PRO A 124 1.82 -7.45 -1.43
C PRO A 124 0.69 -8.28 -2.07
N PRO A 125 -0.12 -9.03 -1.28
CA PRO A 125 0.14 -9.31 0.13
C PRO A 125 1.36 -10.24 0.31
N CYS A 126 2.08 -10.05 1.40
CA CYS A 126 3.18 -10.91 1.83
C CYS A 126 3.32 -10.89 3.36
N ASP A 127 3.83 -11.98 3.93
CA ASP A 127 4.21 -12.00 5.35
C ASP A 127 5.67 -11.62 5.56
N THR A 128 6.49 -11.84 4.54
CA THR A 128 7.95 -11.71 4.64
C THR A 128 8.58 -11.65 3.26
N ARG A 129 9.78 -11.05 3.20
CA ARG A 129 10.70 -11.12 2.06
C ARG A 129 11.28 -12.51 1.80
N ASN A 130 11.22 -13.40 2.79
CA ASN A 130 11.73 -14.77 2.66
C ASN A 130 10.69 -15.68 2.01
N SER A 131 10.96 -16.09 0.78
CA SER A 131 10.04 -16.89 -0.04
C SER A 131 9.66 -18.24 0.56
N ASP A 132 10.47 -18.82 1.45
CA ASP A 132 10.17 -20.11 2.07
C ASP A 132 9.09 -19.98 3.13
N SER A 133 9.07 -18.85 3.84
CA SER A 133 8.18 -18.58 4.98
C SER A 133 6.97 -17.72 4.63
N ASP A 134 6.91 -17.13 3.43
CA ASP A 134 5.76 -16.35 2.98
C ASP A 134 4.56 -17.26 2.73
N THR A 135 3.42 -16.97 3.38
CA THR A 135 2.18 -17.73 3.16
C THR A 135 1.40 -17.25 1.94
N PHE A 136 1.73 -16.06 1.41
CA PHE A 136 1.07 -15.43 0.26
C PHE A 136 1.89 -15.56 -1.04
N LYS A 137 2.36 -16.77 -1.36
CA LYS A 137 3.26 -16.99 -2.52
C LYS A 137 2.61 -16.69 -3.88
N THR A 138 1.29 -16.68 -3.95
CA THR A 138 0.50 -16.43 -5.16
C THR A 138 -0.59 -15.42 -4.89
N SER A 139 -0.96 -14.64 -5.91
CA SER A 139 -2.07 -13.69 -5.81
C SER A 139 -3.40 -14.43 -5.74
N ALA A 140 -4.27 -13.96 -4.85
CA ALA A 140 -5.66 -14.41 -4.73
C ALA A 140 -6.65 -13.37 -5.27
N LEU A 141 -6.16 -12.29 -5.90
CA LEU A 141 -7.00 -11.22 -6.44
C LEU A 141 -7.89 -11.75 -7.57
N THR A 142 -9.16 -11.36 -7.54
CA THR A 142 -10.14 -11.68 -8.58
C THR A 142 -10.78 -10.41 -9.13
N ALA A 143 -11.45 -10.51 -10.29
CA ALA A 143 -12.18 -9.37 -10.85
C ALA A 143 -13.28 -8.84 -9.90
N ASP A 144 -13.88 -9.72 -9.09
CA ASP A 144 -14.89 -9.36 -8.09
C ASP A 144 -14.32 -8.50 -6.95
N ASP A 145 -13.00 -8.52 -6.74
CA ASP A 145 -12.32 -7.71 -5.74
C ASP A 145 -12.03 -6.28 -6.23
N VAL A 146 -12.09 -6.04 -7.54
CA VAL A 146 -11.63 -4.81 -8.17
C VAL A 146 -12.79 -3.85 -8.43
N LEU A 147 -12.64 -2.61 -7.97
CA LEU A 147 -13.59 -1.53 -8.25
C LEU A 147 -13.34 -0.94 -9.64
N ALA A 148 -12.07 -0.63 -9.93
CA ALA A 148 -11.64 -0.03 -11.17
C ALA A 148 -10.25 -0.56 -11.56
N ALA A 149 -10.00 -0.62 -12.86
CA ALA A 149 -8.69 -0.91 -13.40
C ALA A 149 -8.50 -0.19 -14.74
N ASN A 150 -7.25 0.06 -15.12
CA ASN A 150 -6.89 0.52 -16.45
C ASN A 150 -5.54 -0.04 -16.90
N VAL A 151 -5.24 0.20 -18.18
CA VAL A 151 -4.03 -0.29 -18.84
C VAL A 151 -3.46 0.82 -19.71
N LYS A 152 -2.14 0.91 -19.72
CA LYS A 152 -1.36 1.78 -20.61
C LYS A 152 -0.23 0.99 -21.24
N ASP A 153 -0.09 1.09 -22.56
CA ASP A 153 1.10 0.66 -23.29
C ASP A 153 2.14 1.78 -23.19
N ASN A 154 3.35 1.46 -22.72
CA ASN A 154 4.41 2.44 -22.56
C ASN A 154 5.23 2.63 -23.84
N GLY A 155 5.06 1.76 -24.85
CA GLY A 155 5.77 1.86 -26.14
C GLY A 155 7.25 1.45 -26.08
N ASP A 156 7.71 0.93 -24.94
CA ASP A 156 9.10 0.53 -24.67
C ASP A 156 9.25 -0.98 -24.43
N GLY A 157 8.19 -1.76 -24.70
CA GLY A 157 8.13 -3.19 -24.38
C GLY A 157 7.48 -3.49 -23.03
N THR A 158 7.02 -2.48 -22.29
CA THR A 158 6.29 -2.64 -21.04
C THR A 158 4.85 -2.15 -21.10
N ILE A 159 4.01 -2.72 -20.24
CA ILE A 159 2.63 -2.31 -20.00
C ILE A 159 2.51 -1.87 -18.54
N THR A 160 1.81 -0.77 -18.28
CA THR A 160 1.44 -0.34 -16.93
C THR A 160 -0.03 -0.65 -16.67
N LEU A 161 -0.32 -1.35 -15.58
CA LEU A 161 -1.66 -1.55 -15.06
C LEU A 161 -1.90 -0.59 -13.89
N GLN A 162 -3.12 -0.06 -13.77
CA GLN A 162 -3.60 0.45 -12.49
C GLN A 162 -4.76 -0.41 -12.01
N ILE A 163 -4.75 -0.73 -10.71
CA ILE A 163 -5.78 -1.57 -10.07
C ILE A 163 -6.19 -0.93 -8.75
N GLN A 164 -7.49 -0.67 -8.60
CA GLN A 164 -8.10 -0.21 -7.36
C GLN A 164 -9.01 -1.31 -6.79
N PRO A 165 -8.68 -1.93 -5.65
CA PRO A 165 -9.59 -2.84 -4.97
C PRO A 165 -10.80 -2.10 -4.40
N LYS A 166 -11.90 -2.84 -4.21
CA LYS A 166 -13.10 -2.35 -3.52
C LYS A 166 -12.82 -2.05 -2.05
N GLU A 167 -13.54 -1.10 -1.47
CA GLU A 167 -13.41 -0.76 -0.05
C GLU A 167 -13.69 -1.96 0.87
N ALA A 168 -13.03 -1.97 2.03
CA ALA A 168 -13.29 -2.96 3.08
C ALA A 168 -13.07 -2.33 4.45
N SER A 169 -13.72 -2.90 5.47
CA SER A 169 -13.51 -2.54 6.88
C SER A 169 -12.92 -3.73 7.62
N MET A 170 -11.98 -3.46 8.54
CA MET A 170 -11.26 -4.45 9.34
C MET A 170 -10.56 -5.50 8.47
N SER A 171 -10.01 -5.07 7.33
CA SER A 171 -9.41 -5.97 6.35
C SER A 171 -8.20 -6.73 6.89
N ALA A 172 -8.15 -8.03 6.58
CA ALA A 172 -7.01 -8.89 6.85
C ALA A 172 -6.44 -9.48 5.56
N LYS A 173 -5.11 -9.63 5.51
CA LYS A 173 -4.39 -10.19 4.35
C LYS A 173 -5.05 -11.47 3.82
N GLY A 174 -5.31 -11.48 2.53
CA GLY A 174 -5.96 -12.54 1.75
C GLY A 174 -7.46 -12.76 2.00
N LYS A 175 -8.13 -11.99 2.86
CA LYS A 175 -9.53 -12.27 3.24
C LYS A 175 -10.56 -11.60 2.34
N ASP A 176 -10.33 -10.36 1.96
CA ASP A 176 -11.25 -9.52 1.19
C ASP A 176 -10.51 -8.78 0.07
N ALA A 177 -11.19 -7.87 -0.63
CA ALA A 177 -10.65 -7.12 -1.75
C ALA A 177 -9.35 -6.37 -1.40
N GLN A 178 -9.33 -5.71 -0.25
CA GLN A 178 -8.16 -4.95 0.21
C GLN A 178 -7.04 -5.90 0.64
N GLY A 179 -7.37 -6.93 1.42
CA GLY A 179 -6.43 -7.94 1.88
C GLY A 179 -5.78 -8.78 0.77
N ARG A 180 -6.45 -8.95 -0.38
CA ARG A 180 -5.91 -9.69 -1.53
C ARG A 180 -4.98 -8.87 -2.42
N PHE A 181 -4.93 -7.55 -2.22
CA PHE A 181 -4.12 -6.63 -3.02
C PHE A 181 -3.03 -5.92 -2.21
N PHE A 182 -3.30 -5.58 -0.94
CA PHE A 182 -2.39 -4.83 -0.08
C PHE A 182 -1.91 -5.64 1.13
N ASN A 183 -0.80 -5.18 1.73
CA ASN A 183 -0.41 -5.56 3.08
C ASN A 183 -1.27 -4.79 4.10
N THR A 184 -2.51 -5.24 4.33
CA THR A 184 -3.40 -4.54 5.27
C THR A 184 -2.89 -4.65 6.70
N MET A 185 -3.20 -3.63 7.50
CA MET A 185 -2.73 -3.51 8.89
C MET A 185 -3.33 -4.56 9.82
N GLY A 186 -4.46 -5.18 9.44
CA GLY A 186 -5.11 -6.20 10.23
C GLY A 186 -5.67 -5.66 11.54
N ASP A 187 -5.64 -6.49 12.59
CA ASP A 187 -6.13 -6.12 13.92
C ASP A 187 -5.15 -5.18 14.63
N ILE A 188 -5.58 -3.93 14.85
CA ILE A 188 -4.83 -2.91 15.58
C ILE A 188 -5.19 -2.86 17.07
N GLY A 189 -6.07 -3.73 17.57
CA GLY A 189 -6.58 -3.67 18.94
C GLY A 189 -5.47 -3.71 19.98
N SER A 190 -4.46 -4.57 19.81
CA SER A 190 -3.31 -4.63 20.71
C SER A 190 -2.48 -3.34 20.75
N ALA A 191 -2.34 -2.66 19.60
CA ALA A 191 -1.68 -1.36 19.51
C ALA A 191 -2.49 -0.28 20.24
N VAL A 192 -3.82 -0.26 20.06
CA VAL A 192 -4.73 0.67 20.74
C VAL A 192 -4.78 0.42 22.25
N GLU A 193 -4.67 -0.83 22.70
CA GLU A 193 -4.60 -1.15 24.12
C GLU A 193 -3.25 -0.77 24.74
N GLY A 194 -2.16 -0.95 23.98
CA GLY A 194 -0.81 -0.59 24.40
C GLY A 194 -0.62 0.90 24.73
N ILE A 195 -1.45 1.78 24.17
CA ILE A 195 -1.42 3.23 24.45
C ILE A 195 -2.21 3.63 25.71
N GLY A 196 -2.85 2.67 26.38
CA GLY A 196 -3.54 2.88 27.65
C GLY A 196 -4.90 3.58 27.53
N VAL A 197 -5.53 3.54 26.35
CA VAL A 197 -6.91 4.02 26.16
C VAL A 197 -7.87 3.18 27.01
N LYS A 198 -8.83 3.86 27.64
CA LYS A 198 -9.94 3.23 28.35
C LYS A 198 -11.24 3.57 27.64
N TRP A 199 -12.16 2.61 27.61
CA TRP A 199 -13.47 2.79 26.98
C TRP A 199 -14.49 3.25 28.03
N ALA A 200 -15.22 4.33 27.72
CA ALA A 200 -16.33 4.76 28.56
C ALA A 200 -17.47 3.72 28.54
N THR A 201 -17.67 3.08 27.39
CA THR A 201 -18.59 1.96 27.16
C THR A 201 -18.01 0.99 26.13
N GLY A 202 -18.32 -0.30 26.23
CA GLY A 202 -17.88 -1.30 25.25
C GLY A 202 -16.41 -1.71 25.37
N THR A 203 -15.92 -2.36 24.32
CA THR A 203 -14.55 -2.91 24.19
C THR A 203 -13.79 -2.22 23.06
N THR A 204 -12.51 -2.56 22.89
CA THR A 204 -11.71 -2.07 21.76
C THR A 204 -12.35 -2.42 20.41
N ALA A 205 -12.86 -3.65 20.28
CA ALA A 205 -13.51 -4.11 19.05
C ALA A 205 -14.84 -3.39 18.75
N ASP A 206 -15.56 -2.95 19.80
CA ASP A 206 -16.81 -2.20 19.61
C ASP A 206 -16.56 -0.75 19.18
N ASN A 207 -15.38 -0.22 19.52
CA ASN A 207 -15.09 1.21 19.48
C ASN A 207 -14.03 1.59 18.47
N CYS A 208 -13.36 0.64 17.84
CA CYS A 208 -12.30 0.89 16.87
C CYS A 208 -12.63 0.26 15.53
N THR A 209 -12.65 1.07 14.47
CA THR A 209 -12.75 0.59 13.10
C THR A 209 -11.54 1.02 12.30
N VAL A 210 -11.17 0.20 11.33
CA VAL A 210 -10.10 0.46 10.38
C VAL A 210 -10.68 0.26 8.99
N ASP A 211 -10.85 1.35 8.27
CA ASP A 211 -11.55 1.40 7.00
C ASP A 211 -10.54 1.68 5.88
N TYR A 212 -10.63 0.92 4.80
CA TYR A 212 -9.71 0.93 3.67
C TYR A 212 -10.49 1.30 2.41
N SER A 213 -10.14 2.42 1.76
CA SER A 213 -10.87 2.89 0.58
C SER A 213 -10.00 3.83 -0.27
N GLY A 214 -10.19 3.80 -1.59
CA GLY A 214 -9.51 4.70 -2.54
C GLY A 214 -8.05 4.37 -2.87
N GLY A 215 -7.40 3.47 -2.13
CA GLY A 215 -6.03 3.02 -2.45
C GLY A 215 -5.96 2.26 -3.78
N TYR A 216 -4.86 2.38 -4.50
CA TYR A 216 -4.62 1.68 -5.77
C TYR A 216 -3.15 1.29 -5.94
N GLY A 217 -2.88 0.39 -6.89
CA GLY A 217 -1.53 0.03 -7.31
C GLY A 217 -1.28 0.42 -8.76
N THR A 218 -0.04 0.79 -9.08
CA THR A 218 0.48 1.03 -10.42
C THR A 218 1.57 0.01 -10.69
N ILE A 219 1.39 -0.88 -11.66
CA ILE A 219 2.23 -2.07 -11.85
C ILE A 219 2.76 -2.10 -13.27
N LYS A 220 4.07 -2.01 -13.45
CA LYS A 220 4.75 -2.11 -14.73
C LYS A 220 5.23 -3.53 -14.97
N ILE A 221 4.80 -4.09 -16.10
CA ILE A 221 5.09 -5.46 -16.52
C ILE A 221 5.89 -5.41 -17.82
N ASP A 222 6.99 -6.15 -17.87
CA ASP A 222 7.73 -6.38 -19.11
C ASP A 222 7.01 -7.44 -19.95
N THR A 223 6.62 -7.07 -21.18
CA THR A 223 5.77 -7.95 -22.00
C THR A 223 6.49 -9.18 -22.55
N ALA A 224 7.82 -9.13 -22.64
CA ALA A 224 8.63 -10.23 -23.16
C ALA A 224 8.83 -11.33 -22.12
N SER A 225 9.12 -10.95 -20.88
CA SER A 225 9.29 -11.87 -19.74
C SER A 225 7.97 -12.21 -19.06
N GLY A 226 6.99 -11.29 -19.09
CA GLY A 226 5.76 -11.35 -18.30
C GLY A 226 5.96 -11.02 -16.83
N GLU A 227 7.14 -10.55 -16.42
CA GLU A 227 7.46 -10.25 -15.03
C GLU A 227 7.10 -8.79 -14.68
N ILE A 228 6.60 -8.58 -13.46
CA ILE A 228 6.55 -7.25 -12.86
C ILE A 228 8.00 -6.77 -12.67
N VAL A 229 8.30 -5.59 -13.19
CA VAL A 229 9.63 -4.97 -13.14
C VAL A 229 9.67 -3.72 -12.26
N GLU A 230 8.51 -3.09 -12.04
CA GLU A 230 8.35 -1.93 -11.17
C GLU A 230 6.90 -1.90 -10.67
N ALA A 231 6.68 -1.49 -9.43
CA ALA A 231 5.34 -1.34 -8.89
C ALA A 231 5.29 -0.34 -7.75
N ASP A 232 4.20 0.42 -7.69
CA ASP A 232 3.84 1.29 -6.60
C ASP A 232 2.49 0.85 -6.04
N TYR A 233 2.39 0.68 -4.73
CA TYR A 233 1.14 0.40 -4.04
C TYR A 233 0.86 1.53 -3.06
N LEU A 234 -0.27 2.22 -3.22
CA LEU A 234 -0.73 3.29 -2.33
C LEU A 234 -2.00 2.80 -1.63
N MET A 235 -1.91 2.54 -0.33
CA MET A 235 -3.03 2.13 0.50
C MET A 235 -3.42 3.28 1.43
N TYR A 236 -4.70 3.67 1.37
CA TYR A 236 -5.28 4.68 2.26
C TYR A 236 -6.13 4.01 3.33
N VAL A 237 -5.88 4.40 4.58
CA VAL A 237 -6.54 3.83 5.76
C VAL A 237 -7.11 4.95 6.62
N SER A 238 -8.36 4.80 7.05
CA SER A 238 -8.98 5.63 8.06
C SER A 238 -9.18 4.81 9.33
N VAL A 239 -8.56 5.24 10.43
CA VAL A 239 -8.77 4.63 11.74
C VAL A 239 -9.73 5.50 12.52
N ASN A 240 -10.84 4.93 12.95
CA ASN A 240 -11.86 5.62 13.74
C ASN A 240 -11.96 5.00 15.12
N VAL A 241 -12.07 5.85 16.13
CA VAL A 241 -12.18 5.47 17.54
C VAL A 241 -13.35 6.22 18.18
N THR A 242 -14.18 5.53 18.96
CA THR A 242 -15.29 6.12 19.73
C THR A 242 -15.17 5.82 21.21
N HIS A 243 -15.80 6.63 22.07
CA HIS A 243 -15.86 6.39 23.52
C HIS A 243 -14.49 6.28 24.22
N ALA A 244 -13.43 6.85 23.64
CA ALA A 244 -12.08 6.78 24.17
C ALA A 244 -11.87 7.77 25.32
N THR A 245 -11.17 7.29 26.34
CA THR A 245 -10.68 8.07 27.48
C THR A 245 -9.17 7.89 27.58
N LEU A 246 -8.42 8.98 27.46
CA LEU A 246 -6.96 9.02 27.55
C LEU A 246 -6.51 10.34 28.20
N ALA A 247 -5.78 10.25 29.31
CA ALA A 247 -5.37 11.41 30.10
C ALA A 247 -6.57 12.33 30.46
N VAL A 248 -6.60 13.56 29.93
CA VAL A 248 -7.67 14.55 30.16
C VAL A 248 -8.83 14.43 29.16
N ILE A 249 -8.69 13.58 28.15
CA ILE A 249 -9.74 13.28 27.17
C ILE A 249 -10.63 12.21 27.78
N THR A 250 -11.93 12.48 27.87
CA THR A 250 -12.91 11.55 28.47
C THR A 250 -14.10 11.41 27.54
N ASP A 251 -14.40 10.16 27.18
CA ASP A 251 -15.53 9.78 26.33
C ASP A 251 -15.61 10.62 25.05
N LYS A 252 -14.58 10.49 24.21
CA LYS A 252 -14.47 11.21 22.94
C LYS A 252 -14.23 10.28 21.78
N SER A 253 -14.60 10.75 20.60
CA SER A 253 -14.26 10.13 19.34
C SER A 253 -13.00 10.77 18.75
N ALA A 254 -12.19 9.96 18.08
CA ALA A 254 -11.02 10.40 17.36
C ALA A 254 -10.93 9.67 16.02
N SER A 255 -10.27 10.30 15.05
CA SER A 255 -9.95 9.71 13.76
C SER A 255 -8.53 10.07 13.38
N LEU A 256 -7.89 9.21 12.59
CA LEU A 256 -6.66 9.53 11.88
C LEU A 256 -6.68 8.88 10.50
N LYS A 257 -5.86 9.41 9.61
CA LYS A 257 -5.60 8.81 8.31
C LYS A 257 -4.17 8.31 8.23
N ILE A 258 -4.00 7.23 7.49
CA ILE A 258 -2.70 6.64 7.22
C ILE A 258 -2.57 6.41 5.73
N ASP A 259 -1.46 6.90 5.20
CA ASP A 259 -0.98 6.59 3.86
C ASP A 259 0.13 5.57 4.02
N TYR A 260 -0.09 4.36 3.50
CA TYR A 260 0.91 3.30 3.48
C TYR A 260 1.31 3.02 2.04
N THR A 261 2.59 3.25 1.74
CA THR A 261 3.13 3.15 0.39
C THR A 261 4.18 2.07 0.31
N MET A 262 4.20 1.35 -0.82
CA MET A 262 5.30 0.45 -1.16
C MET A 262 5.79 0.73 -2.57
N HIS A 263 7.11 0.81 -2.74
CA HIS A 263 7.76 0.99 -4.03
C HIS A 263 8.65 -0.20 -4.36
N PHE A 264 8.68 -0.63 -5.63
CA PHE A 264 9.47 -1.74 -6.13
C PHE A 264 10.19 -1.35 -7.42
N PRO A 265 11.48 -1.69 -7.59
CA PRO A 265 12.37 -2.28 -6.59
C PRO A 265 12.87 -1.25 -5.57
N ALA A 266 13.09 -1.69 -4.33
CA ALA A 266 13.95 -0.98 -3.39
C ALA A 266 15.40 -0.95 -3.89
N SER A 267 16.16 0.09 -3.52
CA SER A 267 17.60 0.10 -3.79
C SER A 267 18.35 -0.89 -2.88
N ASP A 268 19.49 -1.39 -3.37
CA ASP A 268 20.35 -2.29 -2.58
C ASP A 268 20.84 -1.59 -1.30
N GLU A 269 21.10 -0.28 -1.36
CA GLU A 269 21.46 0.52 -0.17
C GLU A 269 20.35 0.54 0.87
N TRP A 270 19.11 0.77 0.43
CA TRP A 270 17.96 0.81 1.34
C TRP A 270 17.72 -0.57 1.99
N ILE A 271 17.88 -1.66 1.22
CA ILE A 271 17.78 -3.03 1.72
C ILE A 271 18.86 -3.32 2.76
N ALA A 272 20.10 -2.88 2.52
CA ALA A 272 21.19 -3.04 3.48
C ALA A 272 20.92 -2.28 4.78
N GLU A 273 20.42 -1.04 4.69
CA GLU A 273 20.12 -0.18 5.85
C GLU A 273 18.91 -0.64 6.67
N ASN A 274 17.85 -1.13 6.02
CA ASN A 274 16.57 -1.42 6.68
C ASN A 274 16.27 -2.93 6.84
N GLY A 275 16.97 -3.79 6.09
CA GLY A 275 16.80 -5.25 6.13
C GLY A 275 18.02 -6.02 6.60
N GLY A 276 19.19 -5.38 6.68
CA GLY A 276 20.45 -6.00 7.10
C GLY A 276 20.96 -7.07 6.12
N GLY A 277 20.64 -6.94 4.84
CA GLY A 277 21.05 -7.89 3.79
C GLY A 277 21.77 -7.22 2.63
N THR A 278 22.79 -7.87 2.09
CA THR A 278 23.47 -7.47 0.85
C THR A 278 23.32 -8.58 -0.18
N ARG A 279 22.85 -8.24 -1.38
CA ARG A 279 22.66 -9.17 -2.49
C ARG A 279 24.01 -9.77 -2.93
N ILE A 280 24.07 -11.09 -3.16
CA ILE A 280 25.29 -11.82 -3.57
C ILE A 280 25.08 -12.68 -4.82
#